data_AF-A0AAN7BK79-F1
#
_entry.id   AF-A0AAN7BK79-F1
#
_cell.length_a   1.000
_cell.length_b   1.000
_cell.length_c   1.000
_cell.angle_alpha   90.00
_cell.angle_beta   90.00
_cell.angle_gamma   90.00
#
_symmetry.space_group_name_H-M   'P 1'
#
loop_
_entity.id
_entity.type
_entity.pdbx_description
1 polymer ?
#
loop_
_entity_poly.entity_id
_entity_poly.type
_entity_poly.pdbx_seq_one_letter_code
_entity_poly.pdbx_strand_id
1 'polypeptide(L)'
;MNSTIQDICMSCDESPLSTTGNVTGILTFTLGLIVSCGAFFSIIRNADSEIKSLQDTVNEMEGHIFQMATHIGRLELRHNQVSTEMHGLLIDVLKRFQKAQKKASCYLRRFENTDSLWTRIKWWYMEKETAAHMASLESYNQRVTAIQLTFLLRTADDNNRQILKNVIPIKEEVETGRLKLIDKAAARKRMGRCPSHSLYYRTKYLRTPRSKSETSTP
;
A
#
# COMPACT_ATOMS: atom_id res chain seq x y z
N MET A 1 57.69 7.60 -91.92
CA MET A 1 57.77 6.66 -90.79
C MET A 1 57.52 7.43 -89.50
N ASN A 2 56.26 7.54 -89.09
CA ASN A 2 55.87 8.05 -87.78
C ASN A 2 54.90 7.02 -87.21
N SER A 3 55.37 6.22 -86.26
CA SER A 3 54.54 5.28 -85.53
C SER A 3 53.49 6.04 -84.74
N THR A 4 52.24 5.79 -85.10
CA THR A 4 51.05 5.99 -84.28
C THR A 4 51.22 5.27 -82.94
N ILE A 5 51.62 6.02 -81.90
CA ILE A 5 51.35 5.68 -80.50
C ILE A 5 49.92 6.16 -80.24
N GLN A 6 48.97 5.45 -80.82
CA GLN A 6 47.55 5.64 -80.60
C GLN A 6 47.03 4.27 -80.16
N ASP A 7 46.23 4.27 -79.09
CA ASP A 7 45.39 3.15 -78.65
C ASP A 7 46.00 2.07 -77.75
N ILE A 8 46.67 2.47 -76.66
CA ILE A 8 46.71 1.64 -75.44
C ILE A 8 46.33 2.49 -74.22
N CYS A 9 45.28 3.30 -74.34
CA CYS A 9 44.41 3.54 -73.19
C CYS A 9 43.26 2.56 -73.32
N MET A 10 43.60 1.29 -73.08
CA MET A 10 42.65 0.24 -72.76
C MET A 10 41.71 0.83 -71.71
N SER A 11 40.42 0.93 -72.08
CA SER A 11 39.37 1.50 -71.26
C SER A 11 39.66 1.21 -69.79
N CYS A 12 39.82 2.26 -69.00
CA CYS A 12 39.59 2.19 -67.57
C CYS A 12 38.08 1.94 -67.37
N ASP A 13 37.60 0.81 -67.89
CA ASP A 13 36.31 0.24 -67.58
C ASP A 13 36.37 0.00 -66.08
N GLU A 14 35.59 0.80 -65.36
CA GLU A 14 35.43 0.72 -63.93
C GLU A 14 35.42 -0.75 -63.52
N SER A 15 36.42 -1.15 -62.73
CA SER A 15 36.59 -2.56 -62.37
C SER A 15 35.24 -3.11 -61.88
N PRO A 16 34.73 -4.23 -62.42
CA PRO A 16 33.42 -4.75 -62.09
C PRO A 16 33.26 -5.02 -60.58
N LEU A 17 34.38 -5.23 -59.88
CA LEU A 17 34.45 -5.35 -58.43
C LEU A 17 34.12 -4.03 -57.69
N SER A 18 34.54 -2.89 -58.24
CA SER A 18 34.25 -1.55 -57.71
C SER A 18 32.76 -1.19 -57.89
N THR A 19 32.21 -1.46 -59.08
CA THR A 19 30.78 -1.27 -59.37
C THR A 19 29.91 -2.16 -58.47
N THR A 20 30.30 -3.42 -58.27
CA THR A 20 29.57 -4.35 -57.37
C THR A 20 29.62 -3.89 -55.92
N GLY A 21 30.77 -3.38 -55.45
CA GLY A 21 30.92 -2.81 -54.12
C GLY A 21 30.01 -1.60 -53.88
N ASN A 22 29.96 -0.68 -54.85
CA ASN A 22 29.10 0.51 -54.78
C ASN A 22 27.61 0.14 -54.80
N VAL A 23 27.20 -0.77 -55.68
CA VAL A 23 25.80 -1.25 -55.75
C VAL A 23 25.40 -1.94 -54.45
N THR A 24 26.26 -2.83 -53.92
CA THR A 24 25.99 -3.54 -52.67
C THR A 24 25.93 -2.57 -51.47
N GLY A 25 26.82 -1.57 -51.44
CA GLY A 25 26.82 -0.53 -50.42
C GLY A 25 25.53 0.29 -50.43
N ILE A 26 25.09 0.76 -51.60
CA ILE A 26 23.82 1.48 -51.77
C ILE A 26 22.65 0.60 -51.34
N LEU A 27 22.60 -0.65 -51.82
CA LEU A 27 21.51 -1.58 -51.50
C LEU A 27 21.42 -1.85 -49.99
N THR A 28 22.55 -2.08 -49.33
CA THR A 28 22.63 -2.32 -47.88
C THR A 28 22.19 -1.08 -47.10
N PHE A 29 22.61 0.10 -47.53
CA PHE A 29 22.18 1.37 -46.94
C PHE A 29 20.68 1.59 -47.10
N THR A 30 20.13 1.36 -48.29
CA THR A 30 18.68 1.48 -48.55
C THR A 30 17.88 0.48 -47.72
N LEU A 31 18.35 -0.77 -47.60
CA LEU A 31 17.73 -1.76 -46.72
C LEU A 31 17.76 -1.31 -45.26
N GLY A 32 18.89 -0.77 -44.79
CA GLY A 32 19.01 -0.19 -43.46
C GLY A 32 18.00 0.95 -43.21
N LEU A 33 17.82 1.84 -44.19
CA LEU A 33 16.82 2.90 -44.13
C LEU A 33 15.39 2.34 -44.07
N ILE A 34 15.06 1.34 -44.90
CA ILE A 34 13.73 0.72 -44.90
C ILE A 34 13.43 0.06 -43.55
N VAL A 35 14.39 -0.70 -42.99
CA VAL A 35 14.25 -1.33 -41.67
C VAL A 35 14.08 -0.28 -40.58
N SER A 36 14.87 0.80 -40.61
CA SER A 36 14.77 1.92 -39.67
C SER A 36 13.40 2.61 -39.75
N CYS A 37 12.93 2.92 -40.96
CA CYS A 37 11.60 3.48 -41.20
C CYS A 37 10.48 2.53 -40.74
N GLY A 38 10.63 1.23 -40.97
CA GLY A 38 9.68 0.21 -40.53
C GLY A 38 9.57 0.15 -39.01
N ALA A 39 10.70 0.15 -38.29
CA ALA A 39 10.73 0.18 -36.84
C ALA A 39 10.08 1.47 -36.29
N PHE A 40 10.42 2.62 -36.87
CA PHE A 40 9.83 3.91 -36.50
C PHE A 40 8.31 3.93 -36.71
N PHE A 41 7.83 3.43 -37.85
CA PHE A 41 6.40 3.35 -38.15
C PHE A 41 5.66 2.39 -37.22
N SER A 42 6.29 1.29 -36.82
CA SER A 42 5.74 0.35 -35.84
C SER A 42 5.51 1.01 -34.48
N ILE A 43 6.49 1.78 -33.99
CA ILE A 43 6.38 2.53 -32.74
C ILE A 43 5.23 3.55 -32.83
N ILE A 44 5.21 4.33 -33.92
CA ILE A 44 4.18 5.34 -34.18
C ILE A 44 2.78 4.73 -34.26
N ARG A 45 2.61 3.58 -34.90
CA ARG A 45 1.30 2.92 -35.01
C ARG A 45 0.72 2.50 -33.67
N ASN A 46 1.56 2.25 -32.67
CA ASN A 46 1.12 1.80 -31.36
C ASN A 46 0.73 2.96 -30.43
N ALA A 47 1.07 4.20 -30.79
CA ALA A 47 0.85 5.40 -29.97
C ALA A 47 -0.60 5.56 -29.52
N ASP A 48 -1.58 5.36 -30.41
CA ASP A 48 -3.00 5.56 -30.06
C ASP A 48 -3.47 4.56 -29.00
N SER A 49 -3.01 3.30 -29.10
CA SER A 49 -3.34 2.26 -28.13
C SER A 49 -2.69 2.52 -26.77
N GLU A 50 -1.47 3.06 -26.78
CA GLU A 50 -0.73 3.43 -25.58
C GLU A 50 -1.37 4.64 -24.88
N ILE A 51 -1.68 5.70 -25.62
CA ILE A 51 -2.38 6.88 -25.10
C ILE A 51 -3.69 6.47 -24.45
N LYS A 52 -4.48 5.62 -25.12
CA LYS A 52 -5.74 5.11 -24.59
C LYS A 52 -5.54 4.28 -23.33
N SER A 53 -4.57 3.37 -23.32
CA SER A 53 -4.22 2.58 -22.14
C SER A 53 -3.81 3.45 -20.95
N LEU A 54 -3.07 4.53 -21.19
CA LEU A 54 -2.66 5.47 -20.15
C LEU A 54 -3.85 6.28 -19.63
N GLN A 55 -4.78 6.68 -20.51
CA GLN A 55 -6.03 7.34 -20.09
C GLN A 55 -6.88 6.42 -19.23
N ASP A 56 -7.05 5.16 -19.64
CA ASP A 56 -7.79 4.16 -18.88
C ASP A 56 -7.17 3.97 -17.49
N THR A 57 -5.84 3.91 -17.40
CA THR A 57 -5.11 3.82 -16.14
C THR A 57 -5.36 5.04 -15.24
N VAL A 58 -5.31 6.26 -15.79
CA VAL A 58 -5.56 7.50 -15.04
C VAL A 58 -7.00 7.56 -14.53
N ASN A 59 -7.96 7.10 -15.34
CA ASN A 59 -9.39 7.04 -14.97
C ASN A 59 -9.65 5.98 -13.89
N GLU A 60 -9.01 4.82 -13.98
CA GLU A 60 -9.09 3.77 -12.96
C GLU A 60 -8.55 4.26 -11.62
N MET A 61 -7.41 4.96 -11.63
CA MET A 61 -6.86 5.58 -10.42
C MET A 61 -7.81 6.63 -9.81
N GLU A 62 -8.61 7.32 -10.63
CA GLU A 62 -9.66 8.25 -10.14
C GLU A 62 -10.70 7.51 -9.33
N GLY A 63 -11.21 6.41 -9.89
CA GLY A 63 -12.20 5.56 -9.25
C GLY A 63 -11.69 5.01 -7.92
N HIS A 64 -10.46 4.50 -7.89
CA HIS A 64 -9.83 3.97 -6.67
C HIS A 64 -9.73 5.04 -5.58
N ILE A 65 -9.34 6.25 -5.94
CA ILE A 65 -9.17 7.35 -4.97
C ILE A 65 -10.50 7.89 -4.48
N PHE A 66 -11.51 7.97 -5.34
CA PHE A 66 -12.84 8.34 -4.93
C PHE A 66 -13.41 7.35 -3.90
N GLN A 67 -13.24 6.04 -4.14
CA GLN A 67 -13.62 5.01 -3.18
C GLN A 67 -12.86 5.17 -1.87
N MET A 68 -11.56 5.41 -1.95
CA MET A 68 -10.72 5.58 -0.77
C MET A 68 -11.08 6.81 0.06
N ALA A 69 -11.31 7.96 -0.58
CA ALA A 69 -11.78 9.17 0.09
C ALA A 69 -13.14 8.93 0.77
N THR A 70 -14.03 8.18 0.12
CA THR A 70 -15.34 7.80 0.69
C THR A 70 -15.18 6.91 1.93
N HIS A 71 -14.29 5.92 1.88
CA HIS A 71 -14.02 5.04 3.04
C HIS A 71 -13.47 5.82 4.22
N ILE A 72 -12.59 6.78 3.96
CA ILE A 72 -11.98 7.59 5.01
C ILE A 72 -13.00 8.54 5.62
N GLY A 73 -13.83 9.21 4.81
CA GLY A 73 -14.92 10.04 5.33
C GLY A 73 -15.92 9.23 6.17
N ARG A 74 -16.15 7.96 5.85
CA ARG A 74 -16.97 7.07 6.70
C ARG A 74 -16.28 6.68 8.01
N LEU A 75 -14.96 6.48 8.01
CA LEU A 75 -14.19 6.16 9.22
C LEU A 75 -14.07 7.37 10.15
N GLU A 76 -14.02 8.58 9.60
CA GLU A 76 -14.00 9.85 10.33
C GLU A 76 -15.22 10.04 11.24
N LEU A 77 -16.40 9.56 10.82
CA LEU A 77 -17.62 9.59 11.63
C LEU A 77 -17.54 8.69 12.89
N ARG A 78 -16.50 7.84 13.02
CA ARG A 78 -16.43 6.74 14.00
C ARG A 78 -15.32 6.84 15.05
N HIS A 79 -14.85 8.05 15.39
CA HIS A 79 -14.12 8.43 16.63
C HIS A 79 -12.56 8.45 16.64
N ASN A 80 -12.02 9.23 17.61
CA ASN A 80 -10.64 9.48 18.10
C ASN A 80 -9.83 10.69 17.57
N GLN A 81 -9.21 11.41 18.52
CA GLN A 81 -8.32 12.58 18.34
C GLN A 81 -7.04 12.27 17.53
N VAL A 82 -6.62 10.99 17.51
CA VAL A 82 -5.51 10.45 16.68
C VAL A 82 -5.89 10.42 15.19
N SER A 83 -7.18 10.35 14.89
CA SER A 83 -7.69 10.38 13.51
C SER A 83 -7.46 11.74 12.86
N THR A 84 -7.48 12.84 13.64
CA THR A 84 -7.49 14.21 13.11
C THR A 84 -6.16 14.60 12.45
N GLU A 85 -5.01 14.17 13.01
CA GLU A 85 -3.69 14.47 12.45
C GLU A 85 -3.41 13.68 11.15
N MET A 86 -3.71 12.38 11.17
CA MET A 86 -3.58 11.54 9.96
C MET A 86 -4.53 11.97 8.85
N HIS A 87 -5.71 12.46 9.23
CA HIS A 87 -6.70 12.97 8.29
C HIS A 87 -6.21 14.24 7.56
N GLY A 88 -5.59 15.19 8.27
CA GLY A 88 -5.00 16.38 7.65
C GLY A 88 -3.92 16.02 6.62
N LEU A 89 -3.04 15.07 6.97
CA LEU A 89 -1.99 14.58 6.07
C LEU A 89 -2.60 13.89 4.85
N LEU A 90 -3.61 13.05 5.05
CA LEU A 90 -4.26 12.33 3.98
C LEU A 90 -5.05 13.25 3.03
N ILE A 91 -5.75 14.27 3.54
CA ILE A 91 -6.38 15.30 2.70
C ILE A 91 -5.34 16.01 1.83
N ASP A 92 -4.19 16.39 2.40
CA ASP A 92 -3.14 17.07 1.63
C ASP A 92 -2.60 16.16 0.51
N VAL A 93 -2.32 14.89 0.82
CA VAL A 93 -1.86 13.93 -0.18
C VAL A 93 -2.93 13.67 -1.26
N LEU A 94 -4.20 13.55 -0.88
CA LEU A 94 -5.31 13.41 -1.84
C LEU A 94 -5.44 14.62 -2.76
N LYS A 95 -5.32 15.84 -2.22
CA LYS A 95 -5.32 17.08 -3.04
C LYS A 95 -4.15 17.12 -4.03
N ARG A 96 -2.95 16.74 -3.58
CA ARG A 96 -1.77 16.65 -4.45
C ARG A 96 -1.95 15.60 -5.54
N PHE A 97 -2.51 14.45 -5.19
CA PHE A 97 -2.84 13.41 -6.15
C PHE A 97 -3.83 13.93 -7.20
N GLN A 98 -4.97 14.49 -6.79
CA GLN A 98 -5.99 15.01 -7.72
C GLN A 98 -5.41 16.07 -8.66
N LYS A 99 -4.52 16.92 -8.15
CA LYS A 99 -3.80 17.91 -8.97
C LYS A 99 -2.88 17.24 -10.00
N ALA A 100 -2.11 16.22 -9.60
CA ALA A 100 -1.23 15.46 -10.49
C ALA A 100 -2.04 14.71 -11.56
N GLN A 101 -3.15 14.10 -11.15
CA GLN A 101 -4.08 13.39 -12.03
C GLN A 101 -4.70 14.31 -13.08
N LYS A 102 -5.25 15.46 -12.66
CA LYS A 102 -5.82 16.45 -13.58
C LYS A 102 -4.78 16.98 -14.56
N LYS A 103 -3.52 17.08 -14.14
CA LYS A 103 -2.42 17.45 -15.03
C LYS A 103 -2.14 16.35 -16.05
N ALA A 104 -2.07 15.09 -15.63
CA ALA A 104 -1.87 13.94 -16.50
C ALA A 104 -3.03 13.77 -17.52
N SER A 105 -4.28 13.86 -17.07
CA SER A 105 -5.45 13.74 -17.94
C SER A 105 -5.56 14.90 -18.95
N CYS A 106 -5.30 16.13 -18.52
CA CYS A 106 -5.27 17.29 -19.42
C CYS A 106 -4.16 17.15 -20.49
N TYR A 107 -3.00 16.59 -20.10
CA TYR A 107 -1.90 16.35 -21.02
C TYR A 107 -2.23 15.25 -22.03
N LEU A 108 -2.80 14.12 -21.58
CA LEU A 108 -3.22 13.01 -22.46
C LEU A 108 -4.34 13.43 -23.42
N ARG A 109 -5.30 14.23 -22.96
CA ARG A 109 -6.38 14.78 -23.79
C ARG A 109 -5.87 15.59 -24.99
N ARG A 110 -4.67 16.18 -24.90
CA ARG A 110 -4.03 16.91 -26.00
C ARG A 110 -3.72 16.03 -27.22
N PHE A 111 -3.65 14.72 -27.03
CA PHE A 111 -3.35 13.74 -28.08
C PHE A 111 -4.59 12.93 -28.50
N GLU A 112 -5.73 13.08 -27.80
CA GLU A 112 -6.93 12.24 -27.90
C GLU A 112 -7.70 12.36 -29.24
N ASN A 113 -7.43 13.37 -30.08
CA ASN A 113 -8.24 13.65 -31.27
C ASN A 113 -7.43 14.11 -32.49
N THR A 114 -6.23 13.58 -32.69
CA THR A 114 -5.48 13.92 -33.90
C THR A 114 -4.92 12.68 -34.57
N ASP A 115 -5.61 12.22 -35.62
CA ASP A 115 -5.17 11.17 -36.56
C ASP A 115 -3.92 11.55 -37.38
N SER A 116 -3.26 12.65 -37.03
CA SER A 116 -2.10 13.14 -37.77
C SER A 116 -0.83 12.38 -37.38
N LEU A 117 -0.06 11.96 -38.38
CA LEU A 117 1.27 11.37 -38.17
C LEU A 117 2.17 12.30 -37.34
N TRP A 118 2.02 13.62 -37.50
CA TRP A 118 2.73 14.62 -36.70
C TRP A 118 2.41 14.53 -35.21
N THR A 119 1.16 14.25 -34.84
CA THR A 119 0.77 14.03 -33.43
C THR A 119 1.44 12.79 -32.88
N ARG A 120 1.53 11.70 -33.65
CA ARG A 120 2.19 10.48 -33.20
C ARG A 120 3.71 10.62 -33.08
N ILE A 121 4.34 11.36 -34.00
CA ILE A 121 5.76 11.74 -33.87
C ILE A 121 5.97 12.61 -32.63
N LYS A 122 5.07 13.56 -32.39
CA LYS A 122 5.10 14.40 -31.19
C LYS A 122 4.86 13.60 -29.92
N TRP A 123 3.97 12.62 -29.94
CA TRP A 123 3.77 11.66 -28.84
C TRP A 123 5.08 10.96 -28.52
N TRP A 124 5.75 10.38 -29.51
CA TRP A 124 7.03 9.70 -29.31
C TRP A 124 8.10 10.60 -28.66
N TYR A 125 8.17 11.88 -29.05
CA TYR A 125 9.08 12.83 -28.40
C TYR A 125 8.69 13.11 -26.94
N MET A 126 7.39 13.14 -26.64
CA MET A 126 6.85 13.45 -25.31
C MET A 126 6.63 12.22 -24.42
N GLU A 127 6.76 11.01 -24.96
CA GLU A 127 6.51 9.72 -24.30
C GLU A 127 7.28 9.62 -22.97
N LYS A 128 8.53 10.08 -22.96
CA LYS A 128 9.37 10.11 -21.75
C LYS A 128 8.87 11.08 -20.69
N GLU A 129 8.35 12.23 -21.10
CA GLU A 129 7.77 13.21 -20.18
C GLU A 129 6.45 12.68 -19.60
N THR A 130 5.62 12.05 -20.43
CA THR A 130 4.39 11.39 -19.97
C THR A 130 4.67 10.23 -19.04
N ALA A 131 5.69 9.42 -19.31
CA ALA A 131 6.12 8.34 -18.43
C ALA A 131 6.57 8.89 -17.06
N ALA A 132 7.29 10.02 -17.03
CA ALA A 132 7.66 10.67 -15.78
C ALA A 132 6.43 11.17 -14.99
N HIS A 133 5.42 11.73 -15.69
CA HIS A 133 4.16 12.11 -15.06
C HIS A 133 3.39 10.91 -14.51
N MET A 134 3.32 9.80 -15.25
CA MET A 134 2.67 8.57 -14.80
C MET A 134 3.39 7.95 -13.61
N ALA A 135 4.72 7.89 -13.63
CA ALA A 135 5.51 7.43 -12.49
C ALA A 135 5.30 8.29 -11.24
N SER A 136 5.16 9.61 -11.41
CA SER A 136 4.83 10.51 -10.30
C SER A 136 3.44 10.22 -9.73
N LEU A 137 2.45 9.96 -10.61
CA LEU A 137 1.08 9.63 -10.23
C LEU A 137 1.04 8.31 -9.45
N GLU A 138 1.74 7.29 -9.94
CA GLU A 138 1.87 6.00 -9.28
C GLU A 138 2.56 6.12 -7.91
N SER A 139 3.62 6.92 -7.80
CA SER A 139 4.27 7.19 -6.52
C SER A 139 3.31 7.84 -5.51
N TYR A 140 2.45 8.76 -5.96
CA TYR A 140 1.42 9.32 -5.09
C TYR A 140 0.38 8.27 -4.71
N ASN A 141 -0.05 7.40 -5.63
CA ASN A 141 -0.97 6.31 -5.32
C ASN A 141 -0.40 5.39 -4.23
N GLN A 142 0.86 4.96 -4.37
CA GLN A 142 1.54 4.13 -3.38
C GLN A 142 1.63 4.81 -2.01
N ARG A 143 1.93 6.12 -1.96
CA ARG A 143 1.92 6.90 -0.70
C ARG A 143 0.55 6.93 -0.06
N VAL A 144 -0.49 7.18 -0.85
CA VAL A 144 -1.89 7.21 -0.42
C VAL A 144 -2.25 5.84 0.19
N THR A 145 -1.99 4.73 -0.51
CA THR A 145 -2.21 3.37 -0.01
C THR A 145 -1.44 3.07 1.28
N ALA A 146 -0.18 3.50 1.38
CA ALA A 146 0.63 3.32 2.58
C ALA A 146 0.04 4.07 3.80
N ILE A 147 -0.42 5.31 3.59
CA ILE A 147 -1.08 6.09 4.66
C ILE A 147 -2.39 5.40 5.07
N GLN A 148 -3.16 4.88 4.12
CA GLN A 148 -4.39 4.14 4.40
C GLN A 148 -4.14 2.90 5.28
N LEU A 149 -3.16 2.09 4.90
CA LEU A 149 -2.78 0.89 5.66
C LEU A 149 -2.34 1.27 7.07
N THR A 150 -1.55 2.33 7.19
CA THR A 150 -1.08 2.82 8.50
C THR A 150 -2.26 3.31 9.36
N PHE A 151 -3.24 3.99 8.75
CA PHE A 151 -4.46 4.42 9.43
C PHE A 151 -5.26 3.22 9.93
N LEU A 152 -5.54 2.23 9.06
CA LEU A 152 -6.28 1.02 9.42
C LEU A 152 -5.59 0.22 10.53
N LEU A 153 -4.26 0.09 10.47
CA LEU A 153 -3.47 -0.58 11.51
C LEU A 153 -3.60 0.12 12.86
N ARG A 154 -3.52 1.46 12.88
CA ARG A 154 -3.70 2.23 14.11
C ARG A 154 -5.11 2.09 14.67
N THR A 155 -6.14 2.17 13.82
CA THR A 155 -7.53 1.96 14.26
C THR A 155 -7.74 0.56 14.83
N ALA A 156 -7.13 -0.47 14.23
CA ALA A 156 -7.20 -1.83 14.75
C ALA A 156 -6.48 -1.98 16.10
N ASP A 157 -5.30 -1.37 16.27
CA ASP A 157 -4.57 -1.39 17.56
C ASP A 157 -5.36 -0.66 18.66
N ASP A 158 -5.93 0.51 18.36
CA ASP A 158 -6.77 1.25 19.30
C ASP A 158 -7.99 0.44 19.75
N ASN A 159 -8.67 -0.22 18.81
CA ASN A 159 -9.80 -1.10 19.11
C ASN A 159 -9.37 -2.28 19.99
N ASN A 160 -8.24 -2.91 19.68
CA ASN A 160 -7.69 -4.01 20.49
C ASN A 160 -7.34 -3.54 21.92
N ARG A 161 -6.75 -2.36 22.07
CA ARG A 161 -6.46 -1.77 23.38
C ARG A 161 -7.73 -1.48 24.17
N GLN A 162 -8.78 -0.97 23.53
CA GLN A 162 -10.07 -0.77 24.21
C GLN A 162 -10.70 -2.09 24.67
N ILE A 163 -10.65 -3.13 23.83
CA ILE A 163 -11.13 -4.47 24.21
C ILE A 163 -10.33 -4.99 25.41
N LEU A 164 -9.02 -4.87 25.41
CA LEU A 164 -8.18 -5.29 26.53
C LEU A 164 -8.51 -4.53 27.82
N LYS A 165 -8.70 -3.20 27.73
CA LYS A 165 -9.13 -2.39 28.88
C LYS A 165 -10.47 -2.83 29.46
N ASN A 166 -11.38 -3.33 28.63
CA ASN A 166 -12.71 -3.79 29.08
C ASN A 166 -12.68 -5.24 29.59
N VAL A 167 -11.84 -6.12 29.03
CA VAL A 167 -11.78 -7.55 29.39
C VAL A 167 -10.98 -7.79 30.67
N ILE A 168 -9.90 -7.03 30.91
CA ILE A 168 -9.08 -7.16 32.13
C ILE A 168 -9.91 -7.02 33.42
N PRO A 169 -10.71 -5.95 33.62
CA PRO A 169 -11.49 -5.80 34.85
C PRO A 169 -12.56 -6.88 35.00
N ILE A 170 -13.19 -7.34 33.91
CA ILE A 170 -14.15 -8.45 33.95
C ILE A 170 -13.47 -9.73 34.43
N LYS A 171 -12.24 -10.00 33.95
CA LYS A 171 -11.46 -11.16 34.40
C LYS A 171 -11.15 -11.08 35.90
N GLU A 172 -10.78 -9.91 36.40
CA GLU A 172 -10.51 -9.67 37.83
C GLU A 172 -11.77 -9.82 38.70
N GLU A 173 -12.92 -9.34 38.23
CA GLU A 173 -14.20 -9.52 38.93
C GLU A 173 -14.61 -10.98 39.01
N VAL A 174 -14.43 -11.75 37.92
CA VAL A 174 -14.74 -13.18 37.88
C VAL A 174 -13.84 -13.97 38.81
N GLU A 175 -12.53 -13.71 38.82
CA GLU A 175 -11.58 -14.34 39.75
C GLU A 175 -11.88 -13.99 41.21
N THR A 176 -12.19 -12.72 41.50
CA THR A 176 -12.57 -12.26 42.84
C THR A 176 -13.88 -12.93 43.31
N GLY A 177 -14.88 -13.03 42.42
CA GLY A 177 -16.14 -13.72 42.70
C GLY A 177 -15.95 -15.21 42.97
N ARG A 178 -15.08 -15.86 42.19
CA ARG A 178 -14.72 -17.27 42.35
C ARG A 178 -14.04 -17.54 43.69
N LEU A 179 -13.09 -16.69 44.11
CA LEU A 179 -12.45 -16.78 45.43
C LEU A 179 -13.46 -16.67 46.57
N LYS A 180 -14.38 -15.69 46.52
CA LYS A 180 -15.45 -15.53 47.53
C LYS A 180 -16.36 -16.76 47.63
N LEU A 181 -16.65 -17.44 46.51
CA LEU A 181 -17.45 -18.67 46.50
C LEU A 181 -16.71 -19.84 47.14
N ILE A 182 -15.40 -19.97 46.88
CA ILE A 182 -14.54 -21.00 47.50
C ILE A 182 -14.50 -20.80 49.02
N ASP A 183 -14.29 -19.57 49.48
CA ASP A 183 -14.26 -19.25 50.91
C ASP A 183 -15.61 -19.54 51.60
N LYS A 184 -16.72 -19.19 50.94
CA LYS A 184 -18.07 -19.48 51.45
C LYS A 184 -18.34 -20.99 51.52
N ALA A 185 -17.88 -21.76 50.54
CA ALA A 185 -17.98 -23.22 50.56
C ALA A 185 -17.11 -23.84 51.67
N ALA A 186 -15.89 -23.32 51.88
CA ALA A 186 -15.01 -23.73 52.96
C ALA A 186 -15.61 -23.42 54.34
N ALA A 187 -16.21 -22.24 54.52
CA ALA A 187 -16.90 -21.86 55.75
C ALA A 187 -18.10 -22.78 56.06
N ARG A 188 -18.90 -23.14 55.05
CA ARG A 188 -20.01 -24.12 55.21
C ARG A 188 -19.50 -25.51 55.62
N LYS A 189 -18.38 -25.98 55.07
CA LYS A 189 -17.75 -27.25 55.49
C LYS A 189 -17.26 -27.22 56.94
N ARG A 190 -16.86 -26.06 57.48
CA ARG A 190 -16.48 -25.91 58.90
C ARG A 190 -17.70 -25.95 59.81
N MET A 191 -18.81 -25.31 59.43
CA MET A 191 -20.05 -25.31 60.24
C MET A 191 -20.85 -26.61 60.16
N GLY A 192 -20.70 -27.41 59.09
CA GLY A 192 -21.31 -28.72 58.95
C GLY A 192 -20.59 -29.85 59.71
N ARG A 193 -19.39 -29.61 60.27
CA ARG A 193 -18.82 -30.48 61.29
C ARG A 193 -19.39 -30.08 62.64
N CYS A 194 -20.58 -30.57 62.95
CA CYS A 194 -20.91 -30.79 64.35
C CYS A 194 -19.79 -31.65 64.94
N PRO A 195 -19.21 -31.27 66.09
CA PRO A 195 -18.36 -32.19 66.82
C PRO A 195 -19.25 -33.38 67.15
N SER A 196 -18.96 -34.55 66.56
CA SER A 196 -19.52 -35.79 67.04
C SER A 196 -19.27 -35.83 68.54
N HIS A 197 -20.35 -35.77 69.30
CA HIS A 197 -20.39 -36.03 70.72
C HIS A 197 -19.62 -37.34 70.99
N SER A 198 -18.35 -37.24 71.37
CA SER A 198 -17.70 -38.31 72.11
C SER A 198 -18.20 -38.17 73.54
N LEU A 199 -19.26 -38.92 73.83
CA LEU A 199 -19.66 -39.29 75.18
C LEU A 199 -18.41 -39.80 75.93
N TYR A 200 -17.87 -38.98 76.83
CA TYR A 200 -17.06 -39.46 77.94
C TYR A 200 -17.67 -38.93 79.23
N TYR A 201 -18.37 -39.84 79.92
CA TYR A 201 -18.78 -39.70 81.30
C TYR A 201 -17.54 -39.61 82.22
N ARG A 202 -17.77 -39.12 83.44
CA ARG A 202 -16.98 -39.34 84.69
C ARG A 202 -15.86 -38.28 84.89
N THR A 203 -15.77 -37.50 85.97
CA THR A 203 -16.25 -37.67 87.36
C THR A 203 -16.24 -36.30 88.08
N LYS A 204 -17.14 -36.15 89.06
CA LYS A 204 -17.12 -35.12 90.12
C LYS A 204 -15.74 -35.05 90.80
N TYR A 205 -15.32 -33.86 91.25
CA TYR A 205 -15.18 -33.49 92.68
C TYR A 205 -14.47 -32.12 92.86
N LEU A 206 -15.00 -31.35 93.83
CA LEU A 206 -14.38 -30.27 94.65
C LEU A 206 -14.22 -28.88 93.99
N ARG A 207 -14.93 -27.80 94.41
CA ARG A 207 -14.81 -27.00 95.67
C ARG A 207 -13.42 -26.31 95.71
N THR A 208 -13.19 -25.00 95.74
CA THR A 208 -13.89 -23.78 96.22
C THR A 208 -13.09 -22.51 95.75
N PRO A 209 -13.39 -21.24 96.15
CA PRO A 209 -13.23 -20.05 95.31
C PRO A 209 -12.00 -19.20 95.66
N ARG A 210 -11.62 -18.22 94.81
CA ARG A 210 -11.18 -16.88 95.29
C ARG A 210 -10.90 -15.84 94.18
N SER A 211 -11.40 -14.64 94.46
CA SER A 211 -10.84 -13.28 94.29
C SER A 211 -10.45 -12.71 92.91
N LYS A 212 -11.18 -11.64 92.54
CA LYS A 212 -10.73 -10.25 92.26
C LYS A 212 -9.40 -10.01 91.52
N SER A 213 -9.48 -9.27 90.42
CA SER A 213 -8.91 -7.90 90.16
C SER A 213 -9.01 -7.62 88.64
N GLU A 214 -9.54 -6.47 88.18
CA GLU A 214 -8.76 -5.28 87.72
C GLU A 214 -7.51 -5.69 86.90
N THR A 215 -7.21 -5.18 85.69
CA THR A 215 -7.14 -3.77 85.26
C THR A 215 -6.90 -3.67 83.72
N SER A 216 -7.37 -2.56 83.13
CA SER A 216 -6.79 -1.72 82.05
C SER A 216 -5.67 -2.21 81.11
N THR A 217 -5.90 -2.06 79.78
CA THR A 217 -5.13 -1.34 78.70
C THR A 217 -3.58 -1.35 78.67
N PRO A 218 -2.90 -1.14 77.51
CA PRO A 218 -3.18 -0.17 76.41
C PRO A 218 -3.65 -0.77 75.08
#